data_AF-A0A0X3PGE7-F1
#
_entry.id   AF-A0A0X3PGE7-F1
#
_cell.length_a   1.000
_cell.length_b   1.000
_cell.length_c   1.000
_cell.angle_alpha   90.00
_cell.angle_beta   90.00
_cell.angle_gamma   90.00
#
_symmetry.space_group_name_H-M   'P 1'
#
loop_
_entity.id
_entity.type
_entity.pdbx_description
1 polymer ?
#
loop_
_entity_poly.entity_id
_entity_poly.type
_entity_poly.pdbx_seq_one_letter_code
_entity_poly.pdbx_strand_id
1 'polypeptide(L)'
;MVFRCNAERTMDVLCILRVCSRITRKSVSRWRTCQFVVRPDCLPIFRGFHSVSNKLLAGENRPSEPRQFYRRPLPAFCISFATPEGRQLFKEALDMGFMEAYFDLAPQLRTQVQPSYCGLSALVMVLNSFEMDPGRVWKAPWRWYHEDMLTCCISPEALSHGIVLEQFTSIAKCNGLNVDLRQPVVAGGPVGGFRSLTARLCSPP
;
A
#
# COMPACT_ATOMS: atom_id res chain seq x y z
N MET A 1 -27.38 -7.43 -17.32
CA MET A 1 -27.51 -6.16 -16.58
C MET A 1 -26.25 -5.36 -16.83
N VAL A 2 -26.37 -4.18 -17.44
CA VAL A 2 -25.29 -3.45 -18.13
C VAL A 2 -24.53 -2.57 -17.15
N PHE A 3 -23.23 -2.78 -16.96
CA PHE A 3 -22.37 -1.82 -16.27
C PHE A 3 -21.81 -0.81 -17.28
N ARG A 4 -22.33 0.42 -17.23
CA ARG A 4 -21.71 1.60 -17.83
C ARG A 4 -20.59 2.08 -16.90
N CYS A 5 -19.34 1.88 -17.30
CA CYS A 5 -18.19 2.56 -16.70
C CYS A 5 -17.61 3.51 -17.76
N ASN A 6 -18.04 4.77 -17.71
CA ASN A 6 -17.45 5.84 -18.50
C ASN A 6 -16.14 6.26 -17.82
N ALA A 7 -15.01 5.86 -18.39
CA ALA A 7 -13.71 6.41 -18.04
C ALA A 7 -12.75 6.23 -19.22
N GLU A 8 -12.75 7.22 -20.11
CA GLU A 8 -11.62 7.45 -21.00
C GLU A 8 -10.43 7.98 -20.17
N ARG A 9 -9.27 7.34 -20.38
CA ARG A 9 -7.89 7.76 -20.11
C ARG A 9 -7.22 7.49 -18.74
N THR A 10 -6.06 6.85 -18.92
CA THR A 10 -4.79 6.80 -18.17
C THR A 10 -4.88 6.66 -16.65
N MET A 11 -4.71 5.43 -16.18
CA MET A 11 -4.32 5.12 -14.80
C MET A 11 -3.01 4.33 -14.82
N ASP A 12 -2.09 4.78 -13.96
CA ASP A 12 -0.76 4.24 -13.75
C ASP A 12 -0.77 2.80 -13.22
N VAL A 13 0.34 2.12 -13.54
CA VAL A 13 0.52 0.66 -13.58
C VAL A 13 0.47 0.01 -12.19
N LEU A 14 -0.40 -0.98 -12.02
CA LEU A 14 -0.46 -1.86 -10.84
C LEU A 14 0.21 -3.21 -11.17
N CYS A 15 1.24 -3.58 -10.40
CA CYS A 15 1.85 -4.91 -10.40
C CYS A 15 0.85 -5.98 -9.94
N ILE A 16 0.75 -7.07 -10.69
CA ILE A 16 -0.06 -8.22 -10.34
C ILE A 16 0.88 -9.35 -9.92
N LEU A 17 0.70 -9.86 -8.70
CA LEU A 17 1.39 -11.05 -8.20
C LEU A 17 0.40 -12.19 -8.06
N ARG A 18 0.75 -13.32 -8.65
CA ARG A 18 0.07 -14.60 -8.50
C ARG A 18 0.88 -15.44 -7.53
N VAL A 19 0.28 -15.94 -6.47
CA VAL A 19 0.80 -17.12 -5.78
C VAL A 19 -0.31 -18.13 -5.66
N CYS A 20 -0.09 -19.25 -6.35
CA CYS A 20 -0.73 -20.50 -6.01
C CYS A 20 0.16 -21.17 -4.95
N SER A 21 -0.24 -21.12 -3.69
CA SER A 21 0.19 -22.10 -2.71
C SER A 21 -1.03 -22.50 -1.87
N ARG A 22 -1.59 -23.68 -2.18
CA ARG A 22 -2.49 -24.40 -1.29
C ARG A 22 -1.71 -24.70 0.00
N ILE A 23 -1.91 -23.89 1.04
CA ILE A 23 -1.54 -24.26 2.41
C ILE A 23 -2.82 -24.70 3.11
N THR A 24 -3.07 -26.00 3.11
CA THR A 24 -4.08 -26.61 3.99
C THR A 24 -3.58 -26.49 5.44
N ARG A 25 -4.09 -25.52 6.22
CA ARG A 25 -3.84 -25.48 7.67
C ARG A 25 -4.79 -26.44 8.40
N LYS A 26 -4.22 -27.32 9.22
CA LYS A 26 -4.94 -28.15 10.18
C LYS A 26 -5.61 -27.26 11.23
N SER A 27 -6.88 -27.55 11.47
CA SER A 27 -7.70 -27.05 12.57
C SER A 27 -6.98 -27.13 13.92
N VAL A 28 -6.89 -26.00 14.63
CA VAL A 28 -6.71 -25.97 16.08
C VAL A 28 -7.72 -24.97 16.66
N SER A 29 -8.54 -25.52 17.56
CA SER A 29 -9.69 -24.94 18.22
C SER A 29 -9.36 -24.11 19.46
N ARG A 30 -10.22 -23.10 19.74
CA ARG A 30 -10.42 -22.38 21.02
C ARG A 30 -9.31 -21.33 21.29
N TRP A 31 -9.58 -20.05 21.60
CA TRP A 31 -10.29 -19.54 22.78
C TRP A 31 -10.87 -18.12 22.57
N ARG A 32 -12.13 -17.97 23.02
CA ARG A 32 -12.79 -16.90 23.81
C ARG A 32 -12.62 -15.40 23.45
N THR A 33 -13.79 -14.86 23.10
CA THR A 33 -14.32 -13.48 23.26
C THR A 33 -13.60 -12.56 24.25
N CYS A 34 -13.14 -11.42 23.75
CA CYS A 34 -12.95 -10.18 24.52
C CYS A 34 -14.03 -9.17 24.12
N GLN A 35 -14.88 -8.79 25.08
CA GLN A 35 -15.83 -7.69 24.98
C GLN A 35 -15.05 -6.37 25.06
N PHE A 36 -15.26 -5.48 24.08
CA PHE A 36 -14.84 -4.08 24.15
C PHE A 36 -15.86 -3.29 24.98
N VAL A 37 -15.40 -2.68 26.08
CA VAL A 37 -16.16 -1.67 26.83
C VAL A 37 -15.62 -0.30 26.44
N VAL A 38 -16.47 0.54 25.85
CA VAL A 38 -16.19 1.94 25.53
C VAL A 38 -16.51 2.79 26.76
N ARG A 39 -15.58 3.66 27.18
CA ARG A 39 -15.87 4.75 28.14
C ARG A 39 -15.86 6.09 27.39
N PRO A 40 -16.91 6.92 27.49
CA PRO A 40 -16.89 8.28 26.99
C PRO A 40 -16.32 9.24 28.05
N ASP A 41 -16.03 10.46 27.60
CA ASP A 41 -15.79 11.69 28.38
C ASP A 41 -14.35 12.00 28.78
N CYS A 42 -13.74 12.95 28.05
CA CYS A 42 -12.90 14.01 28.60
C CYS A 42 -12.69 15.13 27.55
N LEU A 43 -13.52 16.17 27.61
CA LEU A 43 -13.25 17.52 27.10
C LEU A 43 -13.02 18.44 28.32
N PRO A 44 -12.04 19.36 28.26
CA PRO A 44 -12.41 20.77 28.38
C PRO A 44 -11.62 21.65 27.38
N ILE A 45 -12.27 22.53 26.62
CA ILE A 45 -12.49 23.97 26.91
C ILE A 45 -11.27 24.66 27.54
N PHE A 46 -10.53 25.42 26.75
CA PHE A 46 -9.85 26.64 27.22
C PHE A 46 -10.02 27.78 26.20
N ARG A 47 -10.55 28.90 26.70
CA ARG A 47 -10.74 30.17 26.01
C ARG A 47 -9.42 30.96 25.96
N GLY A 48 -9.38 31.90 25.01
CA GLY A 48 -8.19 32.61 24.55
C GLY A 48 -7.42 33.43 25.59
N PHE A 49 -6.18 33.74 25.22
CA PHE A 49 -5.43 34.86 25.77
C PHE A 49 -4.83 35.71 24.64
N HIS A 50 -4.78 36.99 24.94
CA HIS A 50 -4.56 38.14 24.06
C HIS A 50 -3.22 38.17 23.30
N SER A 51 -3.30 38.83 22.15
CA SER A 51 -2.22 39.42 21.36
C SER A 51 -1.18 40.15 22.21
N VAL A 52 0.09 39.79 22.05
CA VAL A 52 1.21 40.71 22.28
C VAL A 52 2.01 40.77 20.98
N SER A 53 1.88 41.93 20.31
CA SER A 53 2.67 42.31 19.16
C SER A 53 4.06 42.72 19.62
N ASN A 54 5.09 42.03 19.14
CA ASN A 54 6.47 42.54 19.16
C ASN A 54 6.97 42.56 17.71
N LYS A 55 6.97 43.76 17.12
CA LYS A 55 7.90 44.11 16.04
C LYS A 55 9.27 44.31 16.69
N LEU A 56 10.32 43.63 16.19
CA LEU A 56 11.53 44.28 15.69
C LEU A 56 12.70 43.30 15.42
N LEU A 57 13.25 43.47 14.20
CA LEU A 57 14.62 43.20 13.73
C LEU A 57 14.99 41.83 13.13
N ALA A 58 15.91 41.97 12.16
CA ALA A 58 16.68 40.99 11.40
C ALA A 58 15.99 40.37 10.17
N GLY A 59 16.31 40.97 9.01
CA GLY A 59 16.29 40.28 7.73
C GLY A 59 17.34 39.18 7.77
N GLU A 60 16.92 38.01 8.25
CA GLU A 60 17.73 36.81 8.32
C GLU A 60 17.33 35.92 7.15
N ASN A 61 18.31 35.50 6.34
CA ASN A 61 18.16 34.47 5.33
C ASN A 61 17.72 33.18 6.02
N ARG A 62 16.41 33.05 6.27
CA ARG A 62 15.82 31.79 6.71
C ARG A 62 16.05 30.78 5.59
N PRO A 63 16.70 29.63 5.86
CA PRO A 63 16.68 28.52 4.93
C PRO A 63 15.22 28.30 4.54
N SER A 64 14.94 28.27 3.23
CA SER A 64 13.59 28.01 2.76
C SER A 64 13.13 26.70 3.39
N GLU A 65 12.11 26.77 4.24
CA GLU A 65 11.53 25.59 4.89
C GLU A 65 11.28 24.51 3.83
N PRO A 66 11.65 23.24 4.10
CA PRO A 66 11.40 22.15 3.18
C PRO A 66 9.92 22.16 2.79
N ARG A 67 9.64 22.01 1.49
CA ARG A 67 8.26 21.99 0.99
C ARG A 67 7.51 20.80 1.59
N GLN A 68 6.76 21.04 2.66
CA GLN A 68 5.93 20.04 3.34
C GLN A 68 4.44 20.26 3.06
N PHE A 69 3.64 19.20 3.14
CA PHE A 69 2.17 19.27 3.07
C PHE A 69 1.52 18.18 3.93
N TYR A 70 0.38 18.48 4.55
CA TYR A 70 -0.29 17.59 5.51
C TYR A 70 -1.20 16.53 4.86
N ARG A 71 -1.65 16.74 3.63
CA ARG A 71 -2.35 15.74 2.77
C ARG A 71 -2.78 16.42 1.47
N ARG A 72 -3.27 15.64 0.51
CA ARG A 72 -3.99 16.15 -0.67
C ARG A 72 -5.45 15.72 -0.59
N PRO A 73 -6.40 16.56 -1.06
CA PRO A 73 -7.78 16.13 -1.20
C PRO A 73 -7.86 14.97 -2.19
N LEU A 74 -8.77 14.03 -1.93
CA LEU A 74 -9.04 12.94 -2.86
C LEU A 74 -9.74 13.51 -4.11
N PRO A 75 -9.33 13.14 -5.34
CA PRO A 75 -10.03 13.55 -6.55
C PRO A 75 -11.50 13.10 -6.54
N ALA A 76 -12.38 13.87 -7.18
CA ALA A 76 -13.83 13.62 -7.15
C ALA A 76 -14.27 12.28 -7.77
N PHE A 77 -13.43 11.68 -8.63
CA PHE A 77 -13.67 10.39 -9.26
C PHE A 77 -13.16 9.19 -8.44
N CYS A 78 -12.60 9.43 -7.24
CA CYS A 78 -12.11 8.39 -6.34
C CYS A 78 -13.01 8.27 -5.11
N ILE A 79 -13.31 7.04 -4.70
CA ILE A 79 -14.06 6.75 -3.48
C ILE A 79 -13.06 6.33 -2.40
N SER A 80 -13.06 7.02 -1.26
CA SER A 80 -12.20 6.65 -0.14
C SER A 80 -12.63 5.32 0.48
N PHE A 81 -11.68 4.42 0.72
CA PHE A 81 -11.92 3.11 1.33
C PHE A 81 -12.65 3.19 2.69
N ALA A 82 -12.41 4.27 3.44
CA ALA A 82 -12.97 4.46 4.78
C ALA A 82 -14.42 5.03 4.79
N THR A 83 -15.02 5.36 3.64
CA THR A 83 -16.41 5.83 3.59
C THR A 83 -17.40 4.66 3.67
N PRO A 84 -18.69 4.89 3.99
CA PRO A 84 -19.70 3.85 3.92
C PRO A 84 -19.77 3.19 2.53
N GLU A 85 -19.67 3.98 1.46
CA GLU A 85 -19.63 3.51 0.08
C GLU A 85 -18.40 2.66 -0.21
N GLY A 86 -17.19 3.11 0.18
CA GLY A 86 -15.96 2.34 -0.01
C GLY A 86 -15.98 1.00 0.71
N ARG A 87 -16.50 0.98 1.95
CA ARG A 87 -16.70 -0.26 2.71
C ARG A 87 -17.73 -1.19 2.06
N GLN A 88 -18.78 -0.64 1.46
CA GLN A 88 -19.79 -1.43 0.76
C GLN A 88 -19.21 -2.08 -0.49
N LEU A 89 -18.45 -1.32 -1.30
CA LEU A 89 -17.73 -1.85 -2.47
C LEU A 89 -16.74 -2.98 -2.08
N PHE A 90 -16.02 -2.82 -0.98
CA PHE A 90 -15.13 -3.86 -0.47
C PHE A 90 -15.89 -5.12 -0.08
N LYS A 91 -17.00 -5.00 0.66
CA LYS A 91 -17.84 -6.14 1.06
C LYS A 91 -18.39 -6.88 -0.15
N GLU A 92 -18.92 -6.16 -1.14
CA GLU A 92 -19.42 -6.78 -2.37
C GLU A 92 -18.32 -7.54 -3.12
N ALA A 93 -17.14 -6.94 -3.26
CA ALA A 93 -16.00 -7.60 -3.90
C ALA A 93 -15.51 -8.84 -3.12
N LEU A 94 -15.56 -8.78 -1.78
CA LEU A 94 -15.24 -9.89 -0.90
C LEU A 94 -16.27 -11.01 -0.99
N ASP A 95 -17.57 -10.69 -0.94
CA ASP A 95 -18.66 -11.67 -1.06
C ASP A 95 -18.66 -12.37 -2.43
N MET A 96 -18.18 -11.69 -3.48
CA MET A 96 -17.94 -12.27 -4.80
C MET A 96 -16.65 -13.10 -4.91
N GLY A 97 -15.83 -13.16 -3.85
CA GLY A 97 -14.58 -13.91 -3.78
C GLY A 97 -13.38 -13.24 -4.46
N PHE A 98 -13.48 -11.97 -4.85
CA PHE A 98 -12.38 -11.27 -5.55
C PHE A 98 -11.36 -10.60 -4.61
N MET A 99 -11.58 -10.63 -3.29
CA MET A 99 -10.75 -9.90 -2.31
C MET A 99 -10.03 -10.81 -1.30
N GLU A 100 -9.92 -12.12 -1.54
CA GLU A 100 -9.28 -13.05 -0.59
C GLU A 100 -7.82 -12.67 -0.25
N ALA A 101 -7.06 -12.19 -1.25
CA ALA A 101 -5.67 -11.73 -1.05
C ALA A 101 -5.55 -10.54 -0.06
N TYR A 102 -6.64 -9.84 0.23
CA TYR A 102 -6.65 -8.77 1.23
C TYR A 102 -6.22 -9.29 2.61
N PHE A 103 -6.60 -10.52 2.98
CA PHE A 103 -6.31 -11.06 4.31
C PHE A 103 -4.83 -11.39 4.51
N ASP A 104 -4.08 -11.66 3.44
CA ASP A 104 -2.63 -11.86 3.50
C ASP A 104 -1.88 -10.52 3.45
N LEU A 105 -2.39 -9.56 2.68
CA LEU A 105 -1.77 -8.24 2.50
C LEU A 105 -2.02 -7.29 3.67
N ALA A 106 -3.22 -7.28 4.24
CA ALA A 106 -3.62 -6.34 5.29
C ALA A 106 -2.72 -6.41 6.56
N PRO A 107 -2.32 -7.60 7.06
CA PRO A 107 -1.36 -7.71 8.15
C PRO A 107 0.02 -7.13 7.85
N GLN A 108 0.37 -6.98 6.56
CA GLN A 108 1.66 -6.43 6.12
C GLN A 108 1.59 -4.93 5.79
N LEU A 109 0.39 -4.32 5.89
CA LEU A 109 0.18 -2.94 5.50
C LEU A 109 1.08 -1.99 6.30
N ARG A 110 1.78 -1.13 5.58
CA ARG A 110 2.78 -0.22 6.15
C ARG A 110 2.88 1.06 5.36
N THR A 111 3.32 2.11 6.03
CA THR A 111 3.69 3.39 5.40
C THR A 111 5.12 3.28 4.88
N GLN A 112 5.34 3.76 3.66
CA GLN A 112 6.69 3.88 3.11
C GLN A 112 7.59 4.76 3.99
N VAL A 113 8.82 4.29 4.27
CA VAL A 113 9.75 5.01 5.15
C VAL A 113 10.26 6.32 4.51
N GLN A 114 10.46 6.31 3.18
CA GLN A 114 10.89 7.48 2.42
C GLN A 114 9.92 7.81 1.29
N PRO A 115 9.82 9.07 0.83
CA PRO A 115 8.93 9.47 -0.28
C PRO A 115 9.16 8.70 -1.60
N SER A 116 10.39 8.24 -1.85
CA SER A 116 10.78 7.45 -3.03
C SER A 116 10.53 5.94 -2.88
N TYR A 117 10.18 5.44 -1.69
CA TYR A 117 10.20 4.00 -1.38
C TYR A 117 8.87 3.28 -1.63
N CYS A 118 7.92 3.87 -2.37
CA CYS A 118 6.61 3.25 -2.60
C CYS A 118 6.73 1.85 -3.22
N GLY A 119 7.57 1.68 -4.24
CA GLY A 119 7.82 0.39 -4.89
C GLY A 119 8.48 -0.64 -3.96
N LEU A 120 9.46 -0.20 -3.16
CA LEU A 120 10.14 -1.06 -2.18
C LEU A 120 9.19 -1.52 -1.07
N SER A 121 8.38 -0.59 -0.56
CA SER A 121 7.40 -0.86 0.48
C SER A 121 6.35 -1.86 0.01
N ALA A 122 5.84 -1.68 -1.22
CA ALA A 122 4.92 -2.61 -1.84
C ALA A 122 5.55 -4.01 -2.01
N LEU A 123 6.81 -4.10 -2.43
CA LEU A 123 7.50 -5.38 -2.56
C LEU A 123 7.72 -6.08 -1.21
N VAL A 124 8.04 -5.33 -0.15
CA VAL A 124 8.14 -5.87 1.21
C VAL A 124 6.79 -6.44 1.67
N MET A 125 5.68 -5.74 1.41
CA MET A 125 4.34 -6.25 1.74
C MET A 125 4.09 -7.61 1.07
N VAL A 126 4.46 -7.72 -0.20
CA VAL A 126 4.32 -8.94 -1.00
C VAL A 126 5.17 -10.08 -0.47
N LEU A 127 6.47 -9.83 -0.21
CA LEU A 127 7.39 -10.85 0.29
C LEU A 127 6.91 -11.39 1.64
N ASN A 128 6.48 -10.51 2.53
CA ASN A 128 5.96 -10.89 3.84
C ASN A 128 4.59 -11.58 3.75
N SER A 129 3.71 -11.21 2.79
CA SER A 129 2.44 -11.93 2.59
C SER A 129 2.66 -13.36 2.10
N PHE A 130 3.79 -13.62 1.42
CA PHE A 130 4.21 -14.97 1.05
C PHE A 130 5.02 -15.69 2.14
N GLU A 131 5.17 -15.08 3.32
CA GLU A 131 5.95 -15.62 4.42
C GLU A 131 7.40 -15.98 3.99
N MET A 132 7.95 -15.21 3.03
CA MET A 132 9.31 -15.43 2.53
C MET A 132 10.33 -15.10 3.62
N ASP A 133 11.26 -16.02 3.88
CA ASP A 133 12.32 -15.83 4.86
C ASP A 133 13.48 -15.01 4.27
N PRO A 134 13.78 -13.80 4.78
CA PRO A 134 14.88 -13.00 4.27
C PRO A 134 16.27 -13.58 4.59
N GLY A 135 16.36 -14.64 5.41
CA GLY A 135 17.63 -15.30 5.76
C GLY A 135 18.53 -14.46 6.68
N ARG A 136 18.09 -13.27 7.08
CA ARG A 136 18.82 -12.35 7.96
C ARG A 136 17.87 -11.63 8.91
N VAL A 137 18.40 -11.21 10.06
CA VAL A 137 17.63 -10.51 11.09
C VAL A 137 17.35 -9.09 10.66
N TRP A 138 16.09 -8.67 10.76
CA TRP A 138 15.73 -7.25 10.63
C TRP A 138 15.93 -6.54 11.97
N LYS A 139 15.26 -7.05 13.00
CA LYS A 139 15.37 -6.60 14.38
C LYS A 139 15.31 -7.86 15.23
N ALA A 140 16.25 -8.10 16.14
CA ALA A 140 16.23 -9.35 16.92
C ALA A 140 14.99 -9.41 17.83
N PRO A 141 14.28 -10.56 17.92
CA PRO A 141 14.56 -11.87 17.30
C PRO A 141 13.93 -12.09 15.91
N TRP A 142 13.34 -11.06 15.30
CA TRP A 142 12.55 -11.12 14.08
C TRP A 142 13.38 -11.15 12.78
N ARG A 143 13.05 -12.13 11.94
CA ARG A 143 13.43 -12.18 10.52
C ARG A 143 12.18 -11.88 9.70
N TRP A 144 12.08 -10.64 9.23
CA TRP A 144 10.91 -10.12 8.52
C TRP A 144 11.39 -9.08 7.53
N TYR A 145 10.86 -9.06 6.30
CA TYR A 145 11.37 -8.11 5.31
C TYR A 145 11.10 -6.65 5.71
N HIS A 146 12.09 -5.80 5.43
CA HIS A 146 12.07 -4.35 5.54
C HIS A 146 12.70 -3.74 4.27
N GLU A 147 12.43 -2.46 3.94
CA GLU A 147 12.92 -1.85 2.68
C GLU A 147 14.45 -1.86 2.62
N ASP A 148 15.12 -1.59 3.74
CA ASP A 148 16.59 -1.61 3.85
C ASP A 148 17.20 -2.99 3.58
N MET A 149 16.37 -4.04 3.58
CA MET A 149 16.79 -5.40 3.23
C MET A 149 16.63 -5.70 1.74
N LEU A 150 16.18 -4.76 0.91
CA LEU A 150 16.15 -4.93 -0.54
C LEU A 150 17.45 -4.38 -1.13
N THR A 151 18.57 -5.06 -0.91
CA THR A 151 19.90 -4.53 -1.30
C THR A 151 20.39 -5.00 -2.66
N CYS A 152 19.84 -6.09 -3.18
CA CYS A 152 20.23 -6.63 -4.48
C CYS A 152 19.44 -5.91 -5.59
N CYS A 153 20.08 -5.64 -6.72
CA CYS A 153 19.39 -5.15 -7.93
C CYS A 153 18.83 -3.69 -7.78
N ILE A 154 19.36 -2.90 -6.83
CA ILE A 154 19.01 -1.48 -6.59
C ILE A 154 20.21 -0.57 -6.85
N SER A 155 20.02 0.49 -7.66
CA SER A 155 21.02 1.56 -7.82
C SER A 155 20.89 2.60 -6.69
N PRO A 156 21.98 3.28 -6.29
CA PRO A 156 21.90 4.35 -5.30
C PRO A 156 20.91 5.47 -5.69
N GLU A 157 20.80 5.77 -7.00
CA GLU A 157 19.87 6.75 -7.54
C GLU A 157 18.40 6.38 -7.29
N ALA A 158 18.08 5.09 -7.35
CA ALA A 158 16.72 4.60 -7.10
C ALA A 158 16.24 4.85 -5.67
N LEU A 159 17.16 4.99 -4.71
CA LEU A 159 16.82 5.37 -3.34
C LEU A 159 16.35 6.82 -3.26
N SER A 160 16.76 7.68 -4.19
CA SER A 160 16.36 9.10 -4.23
C SER A 160 15.13 9.35 -5.10
N HIS A 161 15.01 8.66 -6.23
CA HIS A 161 13.97 8.94 -7.24
C HIS A 161 12.89 7.85 -7.36
N GLY A 162 13.04 6.75 -6.63
CA GLY A 162 12.17 5.58 -6.73
C GLY A 162 12.65 4.58 -7.79
N ILE A 163 11.87 3.51 -7.95
CA ILE A 163 12.18 2.41 -8.87
C ILE A 163 11.16 2.33 -10.00
N VAL A 164 11.63 1.93 -11.19
CA VAL A 164 10.77 1.56 -12.33
C VAL A 164 10.32 0.10 -12.24
N LEU A 165 9.37 -0.29 -13.08
CA LEU A 165 8.72 -1.61 -13.02
C LEU A 165 9.69 -2.77 -13.33
N GLU A 166 10.66 -2.55 -14.20
CA GLU A 166 11.73 -3.48 -14.54
C GLU A 166 12.67 -3.71 -13.34
N GLN A 167 12.98 -2.64 -12.60
CA GLN A 167 13.75 -2.73 -11.35
C GLN A 167 12.94 -3.47 -10.28
N PHE A 168 11.66 -3.15 -10.10
CA PHE A 168 10.76 -3.88 -9.19
C PHE A 168 10.78 -5.38 -9.48
N THR A 169 10.66 -5.75 -10.76
CA THR A 169 10.70 -7.15 -11.21
C THR A 169 12.04 -7.80 -10.90
N SER A 170 13.14 -7.09 -11.14
CA SER A 170 14.49 -7.58 -10.87
C SER A 170 14.68 -7.84 -9.37
N ILE A 171 14.38 -6.86 -8.52
CA ILE A 171 14.49 -6.98 -7.05
C ILE A 171 13.62 -8.13 -6.53
N ALA A 172 12.38 -8.26 -7.02
CA ALA A 172 11.47 -9.34 -6.64
C ALA A 172 12.04 -10.73 -6.97
N LYS A 173 12.59 -10.92 -8.18
CA LYS A 173 13.27 -12.15 -8.59
C LYS A 173 14.53 -12.41 -7.76
N CYS A 174 15.33 -11.37 -7.47
CA CYS A 174 16.51 -11.45 -6.62
C CYS A 174 16.14 -11.90 -5.17
N ASN A 175 14.87 -11.77 -4.76
CA ASN A 175 14.34 -12.22 -3.47
C ASN A 175 13.45 -13.48 -3.57
N GLY A 176 13.58 -14.26 -4.65
CA GLY A 176 12.98 -15.59 -4.76
C GLY A 176 11.53 -15.62 -5.26
N LEU A 177 10.97 -14.49 -5.70
CA LEU A 177 9.64 -14.48 -6.30
C LEU A 177 9.68 -14.87 -7.79
N ASN A 178 8.67 -15.62 -8.22
CA ASN A 178 8.37 -15.79 -9.63
C ASN A 178 7.49 -14.62 -10.11
N VAL A 179 7.93 -13.91 -11.16
CA VAL A 179 7.31 -12.66 -11.60
C VAL A 179 6.98 -12.70 -13.09
N ASP A 180 5.71 -12.49 -13.42
CA ASP A 180 5.20 -12.26 -14.78
C ASP A 180 4.97 -10.75 -14.98
N LEU A 181 5.88 -10.10 -15.69
CA LEU A 181 5.82 -8.66 -15.97
C LEU A 181 4.88 -8.38 -17.15
N ARG A 182 3.84 -7.58 -16.91
CA ARG A 182 2.89 -7.14 -17.94
C ARG A 182 2.89 -5.63 -18.06
N GLN A 183 3.30 -5.12 -19.22
CA GLN A 183 3.26 -3.71 -19.58
C GLN A 183 2.29 -3.47 -20.74
N PRO A 184 1.62 -2.30 -20.78
CA PRO A 184 0.85 -1.92 -21.95
C PRO A 184 1.79 -1.74 -23.16
N VAL A 185 1.44 -2.35 -24.29
CA VAL A 185 2.22 -2.24 -25.54
C VAL A 185 2.19 -0.80 -26.08
N VAL A 186 1.08 -0.11 -25.87
CA VAL A 186 0.87 1.29 -26.28
C VAL A 186 0.17 2.04 -25.15
N ALA A 187 0.64 3.26 -24.87
CA ALA A 187 -0.02 4.15 -23.92
C ALA A 187 -1.48 4.40 -24.35
N GLY A 188 -2.42 4.21 -23.43
CA GLY A 188 -3.85 4.33 -23.74
C GLY A 188 -4.45 3.16 -24.53
N GLY A 189 -3.72 2.05 -24.65
CA GLY A 189 -4.24 0.82 -25.26
C GLY A 189 -5.44 0.22 -24.50
N PRO A 190 -6.09 -0.81 -25.07
CA PRO A 190 -7.29 -1.41 -24.50
C PRO A 190 -7.06 -1.99 -23.10
N VAL A 191 -7.86 -1.53 -22.12
CA VAL A 191 -7.78 -1.98 -20.72
C VAL A 191 -8.44 -3.35 -20.50
N GLY A 192 -9.15 -3.88 -21.50
CA GLY A 192 -9.90 -5.14 -21.41
C GLY A 192 -9.01 -6.32 -21.01
N GLY A 193 -7.84 -6.46 -21.64
CA GLY A 193 -6.89 -7.54 -21.32
C GLY A 193 -6.40 -7.49 -19.87
N PHE A 194 -6.10 -6.29 -19.36
CA PHE A 194 -5.73 -6.08 -17.97
C PHE A 194 -6.87 -6.47 -17.03
N ARG A 195 -8.09 -6.00 -17.28
CA ARG A 195 -9.27 -6.31 -16.44
C ARG A 195 -9.55 -7.82 -16.38
N SER A 196 -9.54 -8.50 -17.51
CA SER A 196 -9.76 -9.96 -17.56
C SER A 196 -8.67 -10.73 -16.83
N LEU A 197 -7.41 -10.30 -16.95
CA LEU A 197 -6.30 -10.93 -16.25
C LEU A 197 -6.40 -10.73 -14.73
N THR A 198 -6.64 -9.51 -14.27
CA THR A 198 -6.79 -9.18 -12.85
C THR A 198 -7.98 -9.91 -12.25
N ALA A 199 -9.15 -9.89 -12.93
CA ALA A 199 -10.32 -10.63 -12.48
C ALA A 199 -10.00 -12.11 -12.27
N ARG A 200 -9.37 -12.76 -13.25
CA ARG A 200 -8.97 -14.17 -13.15
C ARG A 200 -8.00 -14.46 -12.01
N LEU A 201 -7.11 -13.53 -11.67
CA LEU A 201 -6.10 -13.73 -10.62
C LEU A 201 -6.65 -13.45 -9.23
N CYS A 202 -7.67 -12.60 -9.14
CA CYS A 202 -8.39 -12.32 -7.92
C CYS A 202 -9.56 -13.29 -7.68
N SER A 203 -10.03 -14.00 -8.69
CA SER A 203 -11.10 -14.99 -8.55
C SER A 203 -10.70 -16.15 -7.63
N PRO A 204 -11.68 -16.76 -6.93
CA PRO A 204 -11.44 -17.99 -6.17
C PRO A 204 -10.98 -19.13 -7.10
N PRO A 205 -10.12 -20.04 -6.61
CA PRO A 205 -9.58 -21.16 -7.37
C PRO A 205 -10.62 -22.23 -7.74
#